data_AF-A0A1H0JL90-F1
#
_entry.id   AF-A0A1H0JL90-F1
#
_cell.length_a   1.000
_cell.length_b   1.000
_cell.length_c   1.000
_cell.angle_alpha   90.00
_cell.angle_beta   90.00
_cell.angle_gamma   90.00
#
_symmetry.space_group_name_H-M   'P 1'
#
loop_
_entity.id
_entity.type
_entity.pdbx_description
1 polymer ?
#
loop_
_entity_poly.entity_id
_entity_poly.type
_entity_poly.pdbx_seq_one_letter_code
_entity_poly.pdbx_strand_id
1 'polypeptide(L)' 'MTLIVYDIVLNGEIKETIKPRKNRLKEIYTFMLEQTKLMKAKYGDNVKIKGRIVY' A
#
# COMPACT_ATOMS: atom_id res chain seq x y z
N MET A 1 4.90 1.04 19.12
CA MET A 1 4.54 2.34 18.49
C MET A 1 3.75 1.99 17.24
N THR A 2 2.42 2.07 17.29
CA THR A 2 1.56 1.45 16.28
C THR A 2 1.69 2.10 14.91
N LEU A 3 2.10 1.33 13.91
CA LEU A 3 2.36 1.80 12.55
C LEU A 3 1.58 0.96 11.54
N ILE A 4 0.86 1.60 10.63
CA ILE A 4 0.20 0.92 9.50
C ILE A 4 1.16 0.91 8.32
N VAL A 5 1.41 -0.26 7.75
CA VAL A 5 2.16 -0.44 6.51
C VAL A 5 1.31 -1.23 5.53
N TYR A 6 1.52 -1.02 4.23
CA TYR A 6 0.82 -1.75 3.20
C TYR A 6 1.81 -2.46 2.30
N ASP A 7 1.69 -3.78 2.21
CA ASP A 7 2.50 -4.61 1.34
C ASP A 7 1.82 -4.76 -0.01
N ILE A 8 2.61 -4.58 -1.06
CA ILE A 8 2.20 -4.71 -2.45
C ILE A 8 2.62 -6.09 -2.91
N VAL A 9 1.64 -6.95 -3.09
CA VAL A 9 1.82 -8.36 -3.46
C VAL A 9 1.50 -8.53 -4.93
N LEU A 10 2.46 -9.03 -5.70
CA LEU A 10 2.31 -9.38 -7.10
C LEU A 10 2.69 -10.85 -7.29
N ASN A 11 1.81 -11.64 -7.90
CA ASN A 11 2.02 -13.07 -8.16
C ASN A 11 2.42 -13.87 -6.89
N GLY A 12 1.95 -13.45 -5.72
CA GLY A 12 2.26 -14.09 -4.43
C GLY A 12 3.55 -13.59 -3.77
N GLU A 13 4.33 -12.73 -4.43
CA GLU A 13 5.53 -12.13 -3.86
C GLU A 13 5.27 -10.70 -3.40
N ILE A 14 5.82 -10.32 -2.25
CA ILE A 14 5.85 -8.92 -1.80
C ILE A 14 6.89 -8.19 -2.64
N LYS A 15 6.44 -7.28 -3.51
CA LYS A 15 7.33 -6.43 -4.30
C LYS A 15 7.82 -5.23 -3.51
N GLU A 16 6.90 -4.54 -2.83
CA GLU A 16 7.20 -3.30 -2.12
C GLU A 16 6.32 -3.13 -0.89
N THR A 17 6.85 -2.46 0.14
CA THR A 17 6.08 -2.07 1.32
C THR A 17 5.99 -0.55 1.36
N ILE A 18 4.77 -0.01 1.23
CA ILE A 18 4.50 1.42 1.31
C ILE A 18 4.03 1.78 2.72
N LYS A 19 4.60 2.87 3.25
CA LYS A 19 4.27 3.44 4.55
C LYS A 19 3.66 4.82 4.34
N PRO A 20 2.43 5.08 4.83
CA PRO A 20 1.90 6.42 4.85
C PRO A 20 2.80 7.31 5.72
N ARG A 21 3.20 8.47 5.19
CA ARG A 21 3.99 9.45 5.97
C ARG A 21 3.19 10.11 7.09
N LYS A 22 1.86 10.06 7.00
CA LYS A 22 0.93 10.74 7.90
C LYS A 22 -0.10 9.75 8.41
N ASN A 23 -0.49 9.90 9.67
CA ASN A 23 -1.43 8.98 10.35
C ASN A 23 -2.90 9.39 10.21
N ARG A 24 -3.22 10.47 9.47
CA ARG A 24 -4.60 10.88 9.23
C ARG A 24 -5.25 9.98 8.18
N LEU A 25 -6.40 9.39 8.53
CA LEU A 25 -7.18 8.49 7.66
C LEU A 25 -7.43 9.06 6.26
N LYS A 26 -7.83 10.34 6.16
CA LYS A 26 -8.09 11.00 4.87
C LYS A 26 -6.84 11.02 3.97
N GLU A 27 -5.67 11.30 4.55
CA GLU A 27 -4.41 11.37 3.80
C GLU A 27 -3.91 9.98 3.43
N ILE A 28 -4.09 9.00 4.32
CA ILE A 28 -3.83 7.58 4.01
C ILE A 28 -4.70 7.14 2.83
N TYR A 29 -5.99 7.48 2.83
CA TYR A 29 -6.91 7.12 1.76
C TYR A 29 -6.50 7.74 0.41
N THR A 30 -6.21 9.05 0.39
CA THR A 30 -5.72 9.72 -0.84
C THR A 30 -4.40 9.11 -1.32
N PHE A 31 -3.44 8.89 -0.42
CA PHE A 31 -2.16 8.27 -0.74
C PHE A 31 -2.36 6.87 -1.32
N MET A 32 -3.23 6.06 -0.73
CA MET A 32 -3.51 4.70 -1.19
C MET A 32 -4.19 4.69 -2.56
N LEU A 33 -5.08 5.64 -2.86
CA LEU A 33 -5.68 5.78 -4.19
C LEU A 33 -4.62 6.08 -5.26
N GLU A 34 -3.71 7.01 -4.99
CA GLU A 34 -2.61 7.35 -5.90
C GLU A 34 -1.66 6.17 -6.08
N GLN A 35 -1.24 5.54 -4.99
CA GLN A 35 -0.37 4.37 -5.03
C GLN A 35 -1.03 3.21 -5.78
N THR A 36 -2.33 2.97 -5.59
CA THR A 36 -3.04 1.90 -6.30
C THR A 36 -3.01 2.14 -7.81
N LYS A 37 -3.25 3.38 -8.27
CA LYS A 37 -3.15 3.72 -9.69
C LYS A 37 -1.74 3.50 -10.24
N LEU A 38 -0.72 3.95 -9.52
CA LEU A 38 0.68 3.77 -9.91
C LEU A 38 1.07 2.29 -9.98
N MET A 39 0.64 1.50 -9.00
CA MET A 39 1.01 0.10 -8.90
C MET A 39 0.27 -0.76 -9.92
N LYS A 40 -0.99 -0.42 -10.24
CA LYS A 40 -1.68 -0.99 -11.39
C LYS A 40 -1.01 -0.64 -12.71
N ALA A 41 -0.56 0.60 -12.88
CA ALA A 41 0.18 1.00 -14.08
C ALA A 41 1.53 0.28 -14.20
N LYS A 42 2.21 0.04 -13.08
CA LYS A 42 3.54 -0.60 -13.03
C LYS A 42 3.48 -2.13 -13.16
N TYR A 43 2.51 -2.77 -12.53
CA TYR A 43 2.44 -4.23 -12.37
C TYR A 43 1.21 -4.89 -13.02
N GLY A 44 0.29 -4.09 -13.59
CA GLY A 44 -0.98 -4.55 -14.13
C GLY A 44 -2.06 -4.72 -13.07
N ASP A 45 -3.24 -5.17 -13.49
CA ASP A 45 -4.40 -5.33 -12.60
C ASP A 45 -4.27 -6.46 -11.56
N ASN A 46 -3.27 -7.34 -11.68
CA ASN A 46 -3.08 -8.47 -10.75
C ASN A 46 -2.32 -8.09 -9.46
N VAL A 47 -2.21 -6.80 -9.16
CA VAL A 47 -1.58 -6.31 -7.94
C VAL A 47 -2.56 -6.34 -6.77
N LYS A 48 -2.13 -6.91 -5.64
CA LYS A 48 -2.89 -6.94 -4.39
C LYS A 48 -2.20 -6.06 -3.37
N ILE A 49 -2.97 -5.21 -2.68
CA ILE A 49 -2.43 -4.35 -1.63
C ILE A 49 -2.98 -4.84 -0.29
N LYS A 50 -2.09 -5.19 0.63
CA LYS A 50 -2.44 -5.78 1.93
C LYS A 50 -1.97 -4.86 3.06
N GLY A 51 -2.90 -4.31 3.83
CA GLY A 51 -2.56 -3.51 5.02
C GLY A 51 -2.25 -4.40 6.22
N ARG A 52 -1.18 -4.07 6.97
CA ARG A 52 -0.88 -4.67 8.28
C ARG A 52 -0.54 -3.59 9.30
N ILE A 53 -0.86 -3.89 10.56
CA ILE A 53 -0.51 -3.06 11.71
C ILE A 53 0.73 -3.67 12.36
N VAL A 54 1.77 -2.87 12.52
CA VAL A 54 3.01 -3.22 13.22
C VAL A 54 2.95 -2.54 14.59
N TYR A 55 3.08 -3.32 15.68
CA TYR A 55 2.94 -2.84 17.07
C TYR A 55 4.29 -2.72 17.78
#